data_AF-A0A926SJA6-F1
#
_entry.id   AF-A0A926SJA6-F1
#
_cell.length_a   1.000
_cell.length_b   1.000
_cell.length_c   1.000
_cell.angle_alpha   90.00
_cell.angle_beta   90.00
_cell.angle_gamma   90.00
#
_symmetry.space_group_name_H-M   'P 1'
#
loop_
_entity.id
_entity.type
_entity.pdbx_description
1 polymer ?
#
loop_
_entity_poly.entity_id
_entity_poly.type
_entity_poly.pdbx_seq_one_letter_code
_entity_poly.pdbx_strand_id
1 'polypeptide(L)'
;MDLVLDGLLFAAIGWGALYWRKATSELRSDIDALKQTQADLEQKRETAISDWQTSQREKAALEAQIEELKQQCVRLRSQLEIQSVQTQLDTKTKAFEQIQSLLTQYPSVRQITETKPDLPARNLVGMFTALDNLIQFWGYQTIGKPWEQVEFDPQLHQGDVADLAPGELVYVRFVGYRSSNQILVPAKVSRTLPAGATS
;
A
#
# COMPACT_ATOMS: atom_id res chain seq x y z
N MET A 1 57.13 104.92 -32.23
CA MET A 1 55.69 105.19 -32.36
C MET A 1 55.12 104.17 -33.32
N ASP A 2 54.12 103.37 -33.02
CA ASP A 2 53.45 102.94 -31.80
C ASP A 2 52.63 101.71 -32.20
N LEU A 3 52.48 100.77 -31.25
CA LEU A 3 51.37 99.82 -31.03
C LEU A 3 50.71 99.13 -32.26
N VAL A 4 50.50 97.82 -32.27
CA VAL A 4 49.62 97.12 -31.32
C VAL A 4 49.98 95.63 -31.34
N LEU A 5 50.30 95.11 -30.15
CA LEU A 5 50.06 93.73 -29.74
C LEU A 5 48.55 93.47 -29.85
N ASP A 6 48.09 92.65 -30.79
CA ASP A 6 46.84 91.88 -30.63
C ASP A 6 46.70 90.90 -31.79
N GLY A 7 46.84 89.62 -31.48
CA GLY A 7 46.70 88.56 -32.48
C GLY A 7 46.92 87.15 -31.95
N LEU A 8 47.44 87.02 -30.73
CA LEU A 8 47.72 85.72 -30.10
C LEU A 8 46.76 85.34 -28.97
N LEU A 9 45.58 85.98 -28.87
CA LEU A 9 44.59 85.65 -27.83
C LEU A 9 43.25 85.07 -28.33
N PHE A 10 43.12 84.69 -29.61
CA PHE A 10 41.87 84.11 -30.13
C PHE A 10 41.93 82.63 -30.55
N ALA A 11 43.11 82.00 -30.59
CA ALA A 11 43.20 80.56 -30.89
C ALA A 11 42.95 79.66 -29.67
N ALA A 12 43.23 80.14 -28.44
CA ALA A 12 43.08 79.34 -27.22
C ALA A 12 41.62 79.25 -26.72
N ILE A 13 40.79 80.25 -27.01
CA ILE A 13 39.40 80.32 -26.53
C ILE A 13 38.49 79.35 -27.30
N GLY A 14 38.73 79.15 -28.59
CA GLY A 14 37.96 78.21 -29.42
C GLY A 14 38.25 76.73 -29.11
N TRP A 15 39.51 76.39 -28.83
CA TRP A 15 39.93 75.01 -28.52
C TRP A 15 39.53 74.60 -27.11
N GLY A 16 39.61 75.52 -26.14
CA GLY A 16 39.06 75.34 -24.80
C GLY A 16 37.55 75.14 -24.80
N ALA A 17 36.78 75.98 -25.53
CA ALA A 17 35.33 75.84 -25.63
C ALA A 17 34.89 74.53 -26.32
N LEU A 18 35.63 74.07 -27.32
CA LEU A 18 35.38 72.80 -28.00
C LEU A 18 35.73 71.60 -27.11
N TYR A 19 36.85 71.67 -26.38
CA TYR A 19 37.24 70.65 -25.40
C TYR A 19 36.24 70.57 -24.24
N TRP A 20 35.79 71.70 -23.70
CA TRP A 20 34.76 71.76 -22.66
C TRP A 20 33.39 71.27 -23.16
N ARG A 21 33.00 71.57 -24.42
CA ARG A 21 31.79 71.00 -25.03
C ARG A 21 31.90 69.48 -25.20
N LYS A 22 33.05 68.98 -25.62
CA LYS A 22 33.27 67.54 -25.78
C LYS A 22 33.24 66.82 -24.43
N ALA A 23 33.99 67.32 -23.44
CA ALA A 23 34.01 66.79 -22.08
C ALA A 23 32.64 66.83 -21.40
N THR A 24 31.84 67.89 -21.60
CA THR A 24 30.47 67.97 -21.07
C THR A 24 29.50 67.04 -21.79
N SER A 25 29.69 66.78 -23.09
CA SER A 25 28.89 65.79 -23.84
C SER A 25 29.21 64.34 -23.43
N GLU A 26 30.49 64.03 -23.21
CA GLU A 26 30.94 62.72 -22.70
C GLU A 26 30.41 62.49 -21.29
N LEU A 27 30.57 63.47 -20.39
CA LEU A 27 30.04 63.39 -19.03
C LEU A 27 28.51 63.22 -18.99
N ARG A 28 27.78 63.88 -19.90
CA ARG A 28 26.32 63.73 -20.01
C ARG A 28 25.92 62.34 -20.50
N SER A 29 26.65 61.80 -21.49
CA SER A 29 26.46 60.44 -21.98
C SER A 29 26.69 59.40 -20.87
N ASP A 30 27.74 59.58 -20.07
CA ASP A 30 28.06 58.68 -18.95
C ASP A 30 27.01 58.74 -17.84
N ILE A 31 26.51 59.94 -17.51
CA ILE A 31 25.40 60.12 -16.56
C ILE A 31 24.14 59.42 -17.04
N ASP A 32 23.81 59.51 -18.33
CA ASP A 32 22.62 58.87 -18.90
C ASP A 32 22.79 57.33 -18.94
N ALA A 33 24.00 56.83 -19.24
CA ALA A 33 24.33 55.40 -19.17
C ALA A 33 24.25 54.84 -17.74
N LEU A 34 24.71 55.60 -16.74
CA LEU A 34 24.61 55.22 -15.32
C LEU A 34 23.14 55.18 -14.86
N LYS A 35 22.32 56.15 -15.27
CA LYS A 35 20.88 56.15 -14.97
C LYS A 35 20.17 54.97 -15.62
N GLN A 36 20.51 54.63 -16.86
CA GLN A 36 19.95 53.47 -17.54
C GLN A 36 20.35 52.17 -16.83
N THR A 37 21.62 52.04 -16.45
CA THR A 37 22.10 50.87 -15.69
C THR A 37 21.40 50.74 -14.34
N GLN A 38 21.18 51.87 -13.65
CA GLN A 38 20.45 51.88 -12.40
C GLN A 38 19.00 51.40 -12.59
N ALA A 39 18.29 51.91 -13.60
CA ALA A 39 16.93 51.49 -13.91
C ALA A 39 16.85 49.99 -14.25
N ASP A 40 17.78 49.47 -15.05
CA ASP A 40 17.84 48.05 -15.40
C ASP A 40 18.11 47.17 -14.15
N LEU A 41 18.94 47.63 -13.23
CA LEU A 41 19.22 46.92 -11.97
C LEU A 41 18.01 46.95 -11.02
N GLU A 42 17.30 48.07 -10.94
CA GLU A 42 16.06 48.19 -10.16
C GLU A 42 15.01 47.23 -10.71
N GLN A 43 14.81 47.17 -12.03
CA GLN A 43 13.90 46.23 -12.67
C GLN A 43 14.29 44.77 -12.38
N LYS A 44 15.58 44.40 -12.54
CA LYS A 44 16.05 43.04 -12.22
C LYS A 44 15.84 42.68 -10.76
N ARG A 45 16.04 43.63 -9.84
CA ARG A 45 15.79 43.44 -8.42
C ARG A 45 14.30 43.21 -8.15
N GLU A 46 13.41 43.99 -8.76
CA GLU A 46 11.97 43.81 -8.60
C GLU A 46 11.49 42.45 -9.11
N THR A 47 11.97 42.02 -10.28
CA THR A 47 11.67 40.68 -10.81
C THR A 47 12.17 39.59 -9.86
N ALA A 48 13.42 39.69 -9.39
CA ALA A 48 13.98 38.70 -8.46
C ALA A 48 13.22 38.64 -7.13
N ILE A 49 12.73 39.78 -6.61
CA ILE A 49 11.89 39.82 -5.41
C ILE A 49 10.55 39.12 -5.68
N SER A 50 9.93 39.38 -6.83
CA SER A 50 8.66 38.75 -7.22
C SER A 50 8.79 37.24 -7.37
N ASP A 51 9.85 36.76 -8.03
CA ASP A 51 10.14 35.35 -8.22
C ASP A 51 10.40 34.64 -6.88
N TRP A 52 11.20 35.27 -6.00
CA TRP A 52 11.45 34.75 -4.65
C TRP A 52 10.16 34.66 -3.84
N GLN A 53 9.31 35.69 -3.87
CA GLN A 53 8.01 35.66 -3.19
C GLN A 53 7.10 34.55 -3.72
N THR A 54 7.09 34.34 -5.04
CA THR A 54 6.32 33.26 -5.66
C THR A 54 6.82 31.90 -5.20
N SER A 55 8.13 31.68 -5.23
CA SER A 55 8.73 30.43 -4.72
C SER A 55 8.45 30.20 -3.23
N GLN A 56 8.47 31.25 -2.39
CA GLN A 56 8.08 31.11 -0.98
C GLN A 56 6.62 30.71 -0.80
N ARG A 57 5.71 31.25 -1.63
CA ARG A 57 4.28 30.88 -1.60
C ARG A 57 4.06 29.44 -2.03
N GLU A 58 4.72 29.01 -3.09
CA GLU A 58 4.66 27.61 -3.56
C GLU A 58 5.20 26.66 -2.50
N LYS A 59 6.34 26.99 -1.89
CA LYS A 59 6.92 26.20 -0.80
C LYS A 59 5.95 26.10 0.39
N ALA A 60 5.36 27.21 0.82
CA ALA A 60 4.39 27.22 1.92
C ALA A 60 3.14 26.39 1.59
N ALA A 61 2.66 26.45 0.34
CA ALA A 61 1.54 25.63 -0.13
C ALA A 61 1.89 24.13 -0.13
N LEU A 62 3.10 23.76 -0.56
CA LEU A 62 3.59 22.39 -0.51
C LEU A 62 3.77 21.89 0.92
N GLU A 63 4.31 22.72 1.81
CA GLU A 63 4.45 22.38 3.24
C GLU A 63 3.09 22.13 3.89
N ALA A 64 2.09 22.95 3.57
CA ALA A 64 0.71 22.73 4.02
C ALA A 64 0.12 21.42 3.49
N GLN A 65 0.32 21.11 2.20
CA GLN A 65 -0.13 19.85 1.60
C GLN A 65 0.56 18.63 2.22
N ILE A 66 1.87 18.71 2.49
CA ILE A 66 2.62 17.64 3.16
C ILE A 66 2.08 17.40 4.56
N GLU A 67 1.78 18.47 5.30
CA GLU A 67 1.24 18.36 6.65
C GLU A 67 -0.17 17.76 6.64
N GLU A 68 -1.03 18.20 5.73
CA GLU A 68 -2.35 17.60 5.53
C GLU A 68 -2.24 16.10 5.20
N LEU A 69 -1.37 15.74 4.25
CA LEU A 69 -1.18 14.33 3.86
C LEU A 69 -0.66 13.48 5.02
N LYS A 70 0.27 14.01 5.84
CA LYS A 70 0.74 13.32 7.06
C LYS A 70 -0.39 13.06 8.02
N GLN A 71 -1.26 14.05 8.26
CA GLN A 71 -2.41 13.91 9.13
C GLN A 71 -3.40 12.87 8.59
N GLN A 72 -3.66 12.87 7.28
CA GLN A 72 -4.48 11.85 6.63
C GLN A 72 -3.88 10.45 6.80
N CYS A 73 -2.56 10.29 6.61
CA CYS A 73 -1.87 9.02 6.84
C CYS A 73 -2.01 8.52 8.28
N VAL A 74 -1.85 9.39 9.27
CA VAL A 74 -2.01 9.03 10.69
C VAL A 74 -3.44 8.58 10.97
N ARG A 75 -4.44 9.34 10.49
CA ARG A 75 -5.85 9.00 10.64
C ARG A 75 -6.19 7.65 10.00
N LEU A 76 -5.74 7.42 8.76
CA LEU A 76 -5.98 6.18 8.04
C LEU A 76 -5.35 4.97 8.74
N ARG A 77 -4.12 5.13 9.26
CA ARG A 77 -3.46 4.07 10.04
C ARG A 77 -4.26 3.70 11.28
N SER A 78 -4.72 4.70 12.03
CA SER A 78 -5.57 4.48 13.21
C SER A 78 -6.90 3.79 12.84
N GLN A 79 -7.54 4.20 11.74
CA GLN A 79 -8.77 3.56 11.26
C GLN A 79 -8.56 2.09 10.86
N LEU A 80 -7.46 1.78 10.19
CA LEU A 80 -7.12 0.39 9.80
C LEU A 80 -6.86 -0.48 11.03
N GLU A 81 -6.18 0.04 12.04
CA GLU A 81 -5.93 -0.69 13.30
C GLU A 81 -7.25 -1.03 14.00
N ILE A 82 -8.13 -0.04 14.17
CA ILE A 82 -9.46 -0.24 14.77
C ILE A 82 -10.28 -1.25 13.96
N GLN A 83 -10.31 -1.12 12.63
CA GLN A 83 -11.04 -2.04 11.76
C GLN A 83 -10.49 -3.46 11.82
N SER A 84 -9.16 -3.62 11.94
CA SER A 84 -8.54 -4.93 12.06
C SER A 84 -8.96 -5.65 13.34
N VAL A 85 -8.95 -4.95 14.47
CA VAL A 85 -9.37 -5.48 15.78
C VAL A 85 -10.85 -5.84 15.75
N GLN A 86 -11.70 -4.95 15.23
CA GLN A 86 -13.14 -5.21 15.10
C GLN A 86 -13.41 -6.43 14.23
N THR A 87 -12.74 -6.54 13.08
CA THR A 87 -12.91 -7.67 12.17
C THR A 87 -12.50 -8.98 12.81
N GLN A 88 -11.42 -8.99 13.62
CA GLN A 88 -11.00 -10.17 14.37
C GLN A 88 -12.03 -10.59 15.42
N LEU A 89 -12.61 -9.62 16.15
CA LEU A 89 -13.66 -9.88 17.13
C LEU A 89 -14.92 -10.43 16.44
N ASP A 90 -15.38 -9.78 15.37
CA ASP A 90 -16.57 -10.19 14.62
C ASP A 90 -16.40 -11.59 14.03
N THR A 91 -15.21 -11.92 13.53
CA THR A 91 -14.90 -13.25 12.99
C THR A 91 -14.95 -14.31 14.08
N LYS A 92 -14.41 -14.03 15.28
CA LYS A 92 -14.48 -14.97 16.42
C LYS A 92 -15.92 -15.20 16.87
N THR A 93 -16.72 -14.15 16.97
CA THR A 93 -18.14 -14.24 17.35
C THR A 93 -18.92 -15.05 16.32
N LYS A 94 -18.78 -14.73 15.03
CA LYS A 94 -19.47 -15.47 13.96
C LYS A 94 -19.04 -16.93 13.89
N ALA A 95 -17.75 -17.22 14.07
CA ALA A 95 -17.25 -18.59 14.13
C ALA A 95 -17.87 -19.36 15.32
N PHE A 96 -17.97 -18.72 16.49
CA PHE A 96 -18.63 -19.31 17.65
C PHE A 96 -20.12 -19.60 17.39
N GLU A 97 -20.84 -18.67 16.77
CA GLU A 97 -22.26 -18.87 16.40
C GLU A 97 -22.46 -20.09 15.51
N GLN A 98 -21.55 -20.36 14.56
CA GLN A 98 -21.63 -21.55 13.69
C GLN A 98 -21.49 -22.86 14.48
N ILE A 99 -20.66 -22.89 15.54
CA ILE A 99 -20.38 -24.10 16.33
C ILE A 99 -21.08 -24.16 17.69
N GLN A 100 -21.93 -23.18 18.01
CA GLN A 100 -22.55 -23.04 19.31
C GLN A 100 -23.34 -24.30 19.71
N SER A 101 -24.10 -24.88 18.78
CA SER A 101 -24.88 -26.10 19.02
C SER A 101 -23.98 -27.29 19.37
N LEU A 102 -22.85 -27.44 18.68
CA LEU A 102 -21.86 -28.48 18.96
C LEU A 102 -21.23 -28.27 20.35
N LEU A 103 -20.79 -27.05 20.67
CA LEU A 103 -20.16 -26.74 21.96
C LEU A 103 -21.09 -26.92 23.15
N THR A 104 -22.38 -26.61 22.97
CA THR A 104 -23.39 -26.79 24.03
C THR A 104 -23.77 -28.25 24.25
N GLN A 105 -23.84 -29.06 23.18
CA GLN A 105 -24.27 -30.45 23.25
C GLN A 105 -23.13 -31.43 23.58
N TYR A 106 -21.89 -31.12 23.19
CA TYR A 106 -20.73 -31.99 23.37
C TYR A 106 -20.55 -32.51 24.82
N PRO A 107 -20.62 -31.68 25.88
CA PRO A 107 -20.46 -32.16 27.25
C PRO A 107 -21.50 -33.22 27.65
N SER A 108 -22.76 -33.02 27.25
CA SER A 108 -23.85 -33.97 27.53
C SER A 108 -23.66 -35.27 26.76
N VAL A 109 -23.28 -35.19 25.48
CA VAL A 109 -22.98 -36.38 24.67
C VAL A 109 -21.83 -37.18 25.27
N ARG A 110 -20.76 -36.52 25.72
CA ARG A 110 -19.63 -37.18 26.38
C ARG A 110 -20.08 -37.98 27.61
N GLN A 111 -20.88 -37.38 28.49
CA GLN A 111 -21.44 -38.07 29.66
C GLN A 111 -22.36 -39.25 29.26
N ILE A 112 -23.16 -39.09 28.20
CA ILE A 112 -24.02 -40.17 27.70
C ILE A 112 -23.17 -41.32 27.16
N THR A 113 -22.07 -41.06 26.45
CA THR A 113 -21.20 -42.14 25.93
C THR A 113 -20.51 -42.95 27.02
N GLU A 114 -20.20 -42.32 28.17
CA GLU A 114 -19.66 -43.01 29.35
C GLU A 114 -20.70 -43.91 30.02
N THR A 115 -21.98 -43.51 30.00
CA THR A 115 -23.09 -44.26 30.64
C THR A 115 -23.79 -45.25 29.71
N LYS A 116 -23.70 -45.04 28.39
CA LYS A 116 -24.27 -45.90 27.35
C LYS A 116 -23.20 -46.14 26.26
N PRO A 117 -22.27 -47.08 26.50
CA PRO A 117 -21.20 -47.39 25.55
C PRO A 117 -21.72 -47.85 24.18
N ASP A 118 -22.89 -48.50 24.15
CA ASP A 118 -23.52 -49.00 22.92
C ASP A 118 -24.38 -47.96 22.19
N LEU A 119 -24.22 -46.67 22.52
CA LEU A 119 -24.92 -45.57 21.82
C LEU A 119 -24.58 -45.63 20.32
N PRO A 120 -25.57 -45.80 19.43
CA PRO A 120 -25.31 -45.86 18.00
C PRO A 120 -24.68 -44.57 17.48
N ALA A 121 -23.54 -44.65 16.79
CA ALA A 121 -22.82 -43.50 16.25
C ALA A 121 -23.70 -42.62 15.33
N ARG A 122 -24.68 -43.21 14.64
CA ARG A 122 -25.66 -42.47 13.80
C ARG A 122 -26.40 -41.38 14.59
N ASN A 123 -26.59 -41.57 15.89
CA ASN A 123 -27.28 -40.61 16.76
C ASN A 123 -26.44 -39.34 16.98
N LEU A 124 -25.14 -39.38 16.69
CA LEU A 124 -24.22 -38.26 16.86
C LEU A 124 -24.03 -37.45 15.57
N VAL A 125 -24.37 -38.02 14.40
CA VAL A 125 -24.09 -37.42 13.09
C VAL A 125 -24.69 -36.01 12.95
N GLY A 126 -25.94 -35.82 13.37
CA GLY A 126 -26.62 -34.53 13.27
C GLY A 126 -25.98 -33.39 14.10
N MET A 127 -25.14 -33.72 15.09
CA MET A 127 -24.41 -32.73 15.87
C MET A 127 -23.22 -32.14 15.10
N PHE A 128 -22.70 -32.88 14.11
CA PHE A 128 -21.58 -32.44 13.28
C PHE A 128 -21.98 -31.52 12.13
N THR A 129 -23.27 -31.31 11.86
CA THR A 129 -23.76 -30.30 10.89
C THR A 129 -23.19 -28.90 11.17
N ALA A 130 -22.95 -28.58 12.44
CA ALA A 130 -22.30 -27.33 12.84
C ALA A 130 -20.88 -27.17 12.27
N LEU A 131 -20.15 -28.28 12.09
CA LEU A 131 -18.84 -28.28 11.45
C LEU A 131 -18.96 -28.07 9.93
N ASP A 132 -19.96 -28.68 9.29
CA ASP A 132 -20.20 -28.47 7.85
C ASP A 132 -20.51 -27.00 7.57
N ASN A 133 -21.37 -26.38 8.38
CA ASN A 133 -21.69 -24.95 8.30
C ASN A 133 -20.44 -24.07 8.51
N LEU A 134 -19.58 -24.42 9.46
CA LEU A 134 -18.34 -23.67 9.71
C LEU A 134 -17.36 -23.76 8.52
N ILE A 135 -17.19 -24.95 7.95
CA ILE A 135 -16.35 -25.18 6.76
C ILE A 135 -16.86 -24.33 5.59
N GLN A 136 -18.18 -24.30 5.38
CA GLN A 136 -18.81 -23.45 4.36
C GLN A 136 -18.63 -21.96 4.65
N PHE A 137 -18.80 -21.53 5.91
CA PHE A 137 -18.61 -20.15 6.35
C PHE A 137 -17.19 -19.64 6.08
N TRP A 138 -16.17 -20.49 6.27
CA TRP A 138 -14.79 -20.18 5.92
C TRP A 138 -14.47 -20.30 4.43
N GLY A 139 -15.41 -20.77 3.60
CA GLY A 139 -15.21 -20.96 2.18
C GLY A 139 -14.21 -22.06 1.83
N TYR A 140 -14.03 -23.02 2.74
CA TYR A 140 -13.11 -24.14 2.51
C TYR A 140 -13.76 -25.17 1.59
N GLN A 141 -12.92 -25.76 0.74
CA GLN A 141 -13.31 -26.81 -0.18
C GLN A 141 -12.63 -28.10 0.23
N THR A 142 -13.36 -29.21 0.12
CA THR A 142 -12.82 -30.55 0.39
C THR A 142 -11.96 -31.02 -0.78
N ILE A 143 -10.89 -31.76 -0.45
CA ILE A 143 -10.09 -32.52 -1.41
C ILE A 143 -10.58 -33.96 -1.31
N GLY A 144 -11.41 -34.36 -2.27
CA GLY A 144 -12.11 -35.65 -2.29
C GLY A 144 -13.24 -35.76 -1.27
N LYS A 145 -13.87 -36.93 -1.23
CA LYS A 145 -14.91 -37.33 -0.26
C LYS A 145 -14.49 -38.59 0.48
N PRO A 146 -15.03 -38.87 1.69
CA PRO A 146 -14.72 -40.10 2.40
C PRO A 146 -14.97 -41.33 1.53
N TRP A 147 -13.95 -42.19 1.43
CA TRP A 147 -13.95 -43.44 0.67
C TRP A 147 -14.16 -43.29 -0.84
N GLU A 148 -14.08 -42.08 -1.38
CA GLU A 148 -14.03 -41.85 -2.82
C GLU A 148 -12.73 -42.41 -3.40
N GLN A 149 -12.85 -43.10 -4.52
CA GLN A 149 -11.70 -43.55 -5.31
C GLN A 149 -11.27 -42.42 -6.24
N VAL A 150 -10.00 -42.03 -6.16
CA VAL A 150 -9.39 -40.94 -6.92
C VAL A 150 -8.04 -41.36 -7.47
N GLU A 151 -7.58 -40.70 -8.52
CA GLU A 151 -6.19 -40.81 -8.97
C GLU A 151 -5.27 -40.09 -7.97
N PHE A 152 -4.15 -40.72 -7.61
CA PHE A 152 -3.18 -40.14 -6.70
C PHE A 152 -2.48 -38.93 -7.34
N ASP A 153 -2.70 -37.75 -6.76
CA ASP A 153 -1.96 -36.53 -7.07
C ASP A 153 -1.12 -36.14 -5.85
N PRO A 154 0.22 -36.22 -5.92
CA PRO A 154 1.11 -35.84 -4.81
C PRO A 154 0.98 -34.37 -4.34
N GLN A 155 0.38 -33.49 -5.16
CA GLN A 155 0.10 -32.11 -4.74
C GLN A 155 -1.09 -32.04 -3.80
N LEU A 156 -2.13 -32.83 -4.06
CA LEU A 156 -3.41 -32.80 -3.34
C LEU A 156 -3.49 -33.87 -2.23
N HIS A 157 -2.75 -34.95 -2.39
CA HIS A 157 -2.88 -36.17 -1.60
C HIS A 157 -1.58 -36.52 -0.86
N GLN A 158 -1.76 -37.11 0.32
CA GLN A 158 -0.71 -37.73 1.12
C GLN A 158 -0.98 -39.23 1.23
N GLY A 159 -0.11 -40.04 0.63
CA GLY A 159 -0.16 -41.50 0.77
C GLY A 159 0.10 -41.96 2.20
N ASP A 160 -0.49 -43.09 2.58
CA ASP A 160 -0.12 -43.85 3.79
C ASP A 160 1.21 -44.61 3.64
N VAL A 161 1.64 -44.82 2.40
CA VAL A 161 2.93 -45.42 2.02
C VAL A 161 3.65 -44.52 1.00
N ALA A 162 4.98 -44.62 0.96
CA ALA A 162 5.83 -43.74 0.15
C ALA A 162 5.93 -44.14 -1.34
N ASP A 163 5.40 -45.29 -1.73
CA ASP A 163 5.56 -45.89 -3.06
C ASP A 163 4.35 -45.71 -3.99
N LEU A 164 3.42 -44.81 -3.66
CA LEU A 164 2.28 -44.49 -4.54
C LEU A 164 2.77 -43.76 -5.80
N ALA A 165 2.38 -44.27 -6.97
CA ALA A 165 2.69 -43.63 -8.24
C ALA A 165 1.64 -42.56 -8.57
N PRO A 166 2.03 -41.38 -9.12
CA PRO A 166 1.05 -40.42 -9.62
C PRO A 166 0.10 -41.07 -10.64
N GLY A 167 -1.20 -40.80 -10.52
CA GLY A 167 -2.26 -41.41 -11.33
C GLY A 167 -2.76 -42.76 -10.83
N GLU A 168 -2.11 -43.37 -9.81
CA GLU A 168 -2.57 -44.63 -9.22
C GLU A 168 -3.93 -44.45 -8.52
N LEU A 169 -4.85 -45.41 -8.70
CA LEU A 169 -6.16 -45.35 -8.04
C LEU A 169 -6.05 -45.66 -6.55
N VAL A 170 -6.52 -44.72 -5.73
CA VAL A 170 -6.46 -44.78 -4.27
C VAL A 170 -7.77 -44.29 -3.66
N TYR A 171 -8.04 -44.68 -2.42
CA TYR A 171 -9.22 -44.26 -1.67
C TYR A 171 -8.88 -43.15 -0.68
N VAL A 172 -9.72 -42.12 -0.61
CA VAL A 172 -9.63 -41.07 0.40
C VAL A 172 -10.02 -41.62 1.78
N ARG A 173 -9.03 -41.71 2.67
CA ARG A 173 -9.20 -42.13 4.07
C ARG A 173 -9.58 -40.96 4.97
N PHE A 174 -8.93 -39.82 4.77
CA PHE A 174 -9.23 -38.58 5.47
C PHE A 174 -9.30 -37.45 4.45
N VAL A 175 -10.42 -36.73 4.46
CA VAL A 175 -10.66 -35.61 3.55
C VAL A 175 -9.65 -34.50 3.80
N GLY A 176 -9.07 -33.97 2.72
CA GLY A 176 -8.22 -32.79 2.77
C GLY A 176 -9.03 -31.50 2.66
N TYR A 177 -8.42 -30.36 2.93
CA TYR A 177 -9.06 -29.06 2.80
C TYR A 177 -8.16 -28.06 2.09
N ARG A 178 -8.77 -27.19 1.28
CA ARG A 178 -8.13 -26.05 0.64
C ARG A 178 -8.95 -24.78 0.79
N SER A 179 -8.27 -23.64 0.80
CA SER A 179 -8.88 -22.32 0.67
C SER A 179 -8.45 -21.73 -0.66
N SER A 180 -9.39 -21.59 -1.60
CA SER A 180 -9.11 -21.18 -2.99
C SER A 180 -7.97 -22.00 -3.62
N ASN A 181 -6.77 -21.41 -3.77
CA ASN A 181 -5.60 -22.06 -4.37
C ASN A 181 -4.61 -22.62 -3.34
N GLN A 182 -4.84 -22.38 -2.04
CA GLN A 182 -3.95 -22.83 -0.98
C GLN A 182 -4.46 -24.13 -0.37
N ILE A 183 -3.63 -25.17 -0.38
CA ILE A 183 -3.89 -26.41 0.35
C ILE A 183 -3.62 -26.15 1.83
N LEU A 184 -4.62 -26.38 2.67
CA LEU A 184 -4.50 -26.28 4.13
C LEU A 184 -4.01 -27.60 4.70
N VAL A 185 -4.57 -28.70 4.19
CA VAL A 185 -4.16 -30.07 4.53
C VAL A 185 -4.45 -30.98 3.34
N PRO A 186 -3.48 -31.79 2.88
CA PRO A 186 -3.71 -32.76 1.81
C PRO A 186 -4.67 -33.87 2.27
N ALA A 187 -5.42 -34.45 1.34
CA ALA A 187 -6.25 -35.61 1.65
C ALA A 187 -5.35 -36.84 1.88
N LYS A 188 -5.63 -37.61 2.92
CA LYS A 188 -4.88 -38.85 3.16
C LYS A 188 -5.52 -39.98 2.38
N VAL A 189 -4.71 -40.71 1.63
CA VAL A 189 -5.18 -41.75 0.71
C VAL A 189 -4.49 -43.08 0.95
N SER A 190 -5.13 -44.17 0.55
CA SER A 190 -4.63 -45.54 0.68
C SER A 190 -5.15 -46.42 -0.45
N ARG A 191 -4.40 -47.46 -0.82
CA ARG A 191 -4.84 -48.46 -1.83
C ARG A 191 -6.07 -49.25 -1.39
N THR A 192 -6.30 -49.37 -0.08
CA THR A 192 -7.35 -50.20 0.48
C THR A 192 -8.30 -49.37 1.34
N LEU A 193 -9.49 -49.90 1.63
CA LEU A 193 -10.43 -49.39 2.62
C LEU A 193 -10.27 -50.12 3.97
N PRO A 194 -10.75 -49.55 5.10
CA PRO A 194 -10.70 -50.24 6.38
C PRO A 194 -11.67 -51.43 6.36
N ALA A 195 -11.37 -52.45 7.17
CA ALA A 195 -12.24 -53.62 7.31
C ALA A 195 -13.66 -53.16 7.73
N GLY A 196 -14.68 -53.56 6.96
CA GLY A 196 -16.08 -53.22 7.20
C GLY A 196 -16.63 -52.02 6.39
N ALA A 197 -15.81 -51.33 5.60
CA ALA A 197 -16.30 -50.35 4.63
C ALA A 197 -16.66 -51.05 3.31
N THR A 198 -17.92 -50.93 2.87
CA THR A 198 -18.36 -51.35 1.53
C THR A 198 -18.31 -50.15 0.58
N SER A 199 -17.71 -50.35 -0.60
CA SER A 199 -17.69 -49.38 -1.71
C SER A 199 -19.10 -49.08 -2.23
#